data_AF-A0A426W4Q5-F1
#
_entry.id   AF-A0A426W4Q5-F1
#
_cell.length_a   1.000
_cell.length_b   1.000
_cell.length_c   1.000
_cell.angle_alpha   90.00
_cell.angle_beta   90.00
_cell.angle_gamma   90.00
#
_symmetry.space_group_name_H-M   'P 1'
#
loop_
_entity.id
_entity.type
_entity.pdbx_description
1 polymer ?
#
loop_
_entity_poly.entity_id
_entity_poly.type
_entity_poly.pdbx_seq_one_letter_code
_entity_poly.pdbx_strand_id
1 'polypeptide(L)'
;MSWNVQKKHKYWLPFTLVLSLAGTLATAEEQPEEEAPPWYQFEILIFERISAGAGTTEFWPDDPGTPSRLNAIPLTEDRAREIGLQEPIETAAPPAPEPEPEPFRPLAKSEWQLSEQHQHLSRSRNYKPLLHVAWRQQVIDPDQSQQLFLELPKSSNPQSAIDEPLMLEGTIRVGVKRYLHLDTDLLLRRWETEDGMTGNSLEFRPAFRTFRMQSQRRMRSGEIHYLDHPIIGVLFLASRYELPTEPEPVEDGTPVDGEVESQPKQEPVSTSS
;
A
#
# COMPACT_ATOMS: atom_id res chain seq x y z
N MET A 1 50.37 26.32 -31.29
CA MET A 1 50.28 27.44 -32.26
C MET A 1 49.57 26.93 -33.50
N SER A 2 48.26 27.18 -33.54
CA SER A 2 47.61 28.00 -34.57
C SER A 2 47.56 27.34 -35.94
N TRP A 3 46.43 26.67 -36.20
CA TRP A 3 45.98 26.47 -37.57
C TRP A 3 45.00 27.60 -37.91
N ASN A 4 45.50 28.51 -38.73
CA ASN A 4 44.82 29.54 -39.51
C ASN A 4 45.35 29.24 -40.94
N VAL A 5 44.64 29.35 -42.07
CA VAL A 5 43.44 30.09 -42.41
C VAL A 5 43.12 29.80 -43.89
N GLN A 6 41.84 29.92 -44.26
CA GLN A 6 41.29 30.41 -45.55
C GLN A 6 41.44 29.59 -46.84
N LYS A 7 40.30 29.47 -47.55
CA LYS A 7 39.98 30.07 -48.89
C LYS A 7 38.70 29.37 -49.43
N LYS A 8 37.68 29.98 -50.04
CA LYS A 8 37.43 31.26 -50.76
C LYS A 8 35.88 31.50 -50.79
N HIS A 9 35.40 32.74 -50.62
CA HIS A 9 34.73 33.63 -51.61
C HIS A 9 33.67 32.95 -52.50
N LYS A 10 32.48 33.47 -52.81
CA LYS A 10 31.94 34.84 -53.03
C LYS A 10 30.44 34.56 -53.35
N TYR A 11 29.44 35.33 -52.93
CA TYR A 11 28.85 36.47 -53.65
C TYR A 11 27.65 36.96 -52.83
N TRP A 12 27.49 38.28 -52.76
CA TRP A 12 26.38 39.01 -52.15
C TRP A 12 25.44 39.49 -53.25
N LEU A 13 24.13 39.35 -53.05
CA LEU A 13 23.08 40.26 -53.55
C LEU A 13 21.85 40.13 -52.62
N PRO A 14 21.12 41.24 -52.39
CA PRO A 14 20.19 41.40 -51.28
C PRO A 14 18.78 40.91 -51.66
N PHE A 15 18.13 40.11 -50.81
CA PHE A 15 16.70 39.79 -50.99
C PHE A 15 15.89 40.40 -49.85
N THR A 16 15.30 41.55 -50.19
CA THR A 16 14.00 42.07 -49.77
C THR A 16 13.29 41.33 -48.63
N LEU A 17 13.12 42.08 -47.54
CA LEU A 17 12.15 41.88 -46.46
C LEU A 17 10.73 41.70 -47.04
N VAL A 18 10.18 40.51 -46.94
CA VAL A 18 8.73 40.27 -47.03
C VAL A 18 8.25 39.94 -45.62
N LEU A 19 7.60 40.92 -44.99
CA LEU A 19 6.90 40.75 -43.73
C LEU A 19 5.62 39.94 -44.02
N SER A 20 5.74 38.61 -43.99
CA SER A 20 4.56 37.73 -44.05
C SER A 20 4.00 37.63 -42.64
N LEU A 21 2.91 38.34 -42.39
CA LEU A 21 2.11 38.20 -41.18
C LEU A 21 1.32 36.89 -41.29
N ALA A 22 2.00 35.76 -41.07
CA ALA A 22 1.34 34.48 -40.88
C ALA A 22 0.73 34.50 -39.49
N GLY A 23 -0.61 34.59 -39.42
CA GLY A 23 -1.34 34.36 -38.19
C GLY A 23 -1.07 32.93 -37.73
N THR A 24 -0.25 32.78 -36.69
CA THR A 24 -0.16 31.55 -35.92
C THR A 24 -1.52 31.35 -35.25
N LEU A 25 -2.37 30.52 -35.87
CA LEU A 25 -3.35 29.75 -35.11
C LEU A 25 -2.53 28.85 -34.19
N ALA A 26 -2.28 29.33 -32.97
CA ALA A 26 -1.84 28.48 -31.89
C ALA A 26 -2.94 27.43 -31.71
N THR A 27 -2.72 26.26 -32.31
CA THR A 27 -3.40 25.06 -31.85
C THR A 27 -2.83 24.87 -30.46
N ALA A 28 -3.61 25.21 -29.44
CA ALA A 28 -3.29 24.76 -28.09
C ALA A 28 -3.31 23.24 -28.18
N GLU A 29 -2.13 22.62 -28.25
CA GLU A 29 -2.00 21.24 -27.85
C GLU A 29 -2.50 21.22 -26.42
N GLU A 30 -3.71 20.70 -26.21
CA GLU A 30 -4.16 20.25 -24.90
C GLU A 30 -3.05 19.32 -24.40
N GLN A 31 -2.18 19.85 -23.55
CA GLN A 31 -1.26 19.01 -22.81
C GLN A 31 -2.15 17.98 -22.12
N PRO A 32 -1.88 16.67 -22.26
CA PRO A 32 -2.66 15.69 -21.53
C PRO A 32 -2.63 16.11 -20.06
N GLU A 33 -3.81 16.43 -19.50
CA GLU A 33 -3.94 16.59 -18.06
C GLU A 33 -3.36 15.30 -17.47
N GLU A 34 -2.23 15.43 -16.78
CA GLU A 34 -1.59 14.32 -16.11
C GLU A 34 -2.53 13.92 -14.97
N GLU A 35 -3.51 13.06 -15.28
CA GLU A 35 -4.46 12.56 -14.30
C GLU A 35 -3.67 11.96 -13.14
N ALA A 36 -4.02 12.40 -11.93
CA ALA A 36 -3.34 11.94 -10.73
C ALA A 36 -3.37 10.40 -10.67
N PRO A 37 -2.25 9.74 -10.30
CA PRO A 37 -2.22 8.29 -10.26
C PRO A 37 -3.32 7.71 -9.35
N PRO A 38 -3.99 6.63 -9.77
CA PRO A 38 -5.11 6.06 -9.02
C PRO A 38 -4.66 5.51 -7.66
N TRP A 39 -5.53 5.67 -6.67
CA TRP A 39 -5.36 5.09 -5.35
C TRP A 39 -5.77 3.61 -5.32
N TYR A 40 -4.99 2.83 -4.57
CA TYR A 40 -5.30 1.44 -4.26
C TYR A 40 -5.15 1.19 -2.76
N GLN A 41 -6.01 0.30 -2.26
CA GLN A 41 -5.80 -0.40 -1.01
C GLN A 41 -5.20 -1.77 -1.31
N PHE A 42 -4.07 -2.05 -0.68
CA PHE A 42 -3.41 -3.33 -0.72
C PHE A 42 -3.56 -4.04 0.61
N GLU A 43 -3.64 -5.36 0.55
CA GLU A 43 -3.67 -6.20 1.72
C GLU A 43 -2.86 -7.46 1.48
N ILE A 44 -1.97 -7.75 2.42
CA ILE A 44 -1.07 -8.90 2.37
C ILE A 44 -1.24 -9.75 3.62
N LEU A 45 -1.36 -11.05 3.41
CA LEU A 45 -1.40 -12.06 4.45
C LEU A 45 -0.32 -13.10 4.15
N ILE A 46 0.74 -13.08 4.96
CA ILE A 46 1.87 -14.01 4.89
C ILE A 46 1.66 -15.10 5.94
N PHE A 47 1.89 -16.35 5.56
CA PHE A 47 1.74 -17.50 6.43
C PHE A 47 2.80 -18.56 6.16
N GLU A 48 3.09 -19.36 7.17
CA GLU A 48 3.94 -20.53 7.08
C GLU A 48 3.11 -21.78 6.77
N ARG A 49 3.65 -22.68 5.96
CA ARG A 49 3.11 -24.03 5.73
C ARG A 49 3.78 -24.99 6.73
N ILE A 50 2.98 -25.54 7.63
CA ILE A 50 3.42 -26.41 8.74
C ILE A 50 2.95 -27.87 8.60
N SER A 51 2.36 -28.24 7.46
CA SER A 51 1.97 -29.62 7.16
C SER A 51 3.18 -30.56 7.18
N ALA A 52 2.98 -31.81 7.62
CA ALA A 52 4.03 -32.84 7.60
C ALA A 52 4.68 -32.93 6.21
N GLY A 53 6.02 -32.81 6.15
CA GLY A 53 6.79 -32.85 4.90
C GLY A 53 6.99 -31.49 4.21
N ALA A 54 6.39 -30.39 4.68
CA ALA A 54 6.60 -29.06 4.10
C ALA A 54 8.10 -28.68 4.15
N GLY A 55 8.67 -28.37 2.97
CA GLY A 55 10.08 -27.98 2.80
C GLY A 55 11.12 -29.09 2.99
N THR A 56 10.70 -30.35 3.18
CA THR A 56 11.62 -31.49 3.41
C THR A 56 12.12 -32.17 2.13
N THR A 57 11.50 -31.87 0.99
CA THR A 57 11.79 -32.51 -0.31
C THR A 57 12.64 -31.63 -1.23
N GLU A 58 12.92 -30.39 -0.83
CA GLU A 58 13.70 -29.43 -1.63
C GLU A 58 15.06 -29.16 -1.00
N PHE A 59 16.06 -28.96 -1.86
CA PHE A 59 17.40 -28.54 -1.45
C PHE A 59 17.45 -27.02 -1.35
N TRP A 60 17.63 -26.53 -0.13
CA TRP A 60 17.75 -25.10 0.16
C TRP A 60 19.22 -24.73 0.36
N PRO A 61 19.69 -23.60 -0.19
CA PRO A 61 21.01 -23.08 0.15
C PRO A 61 21.10 -22.78 1.65
N ASP A 62 22.24 -23.08 2.28
CA ASP A 62 22.48 -22.74 3.69
C ASP A 62 22.45 -21.22 3.92
N ASP A 63 22.90 -20.44 2.92
CA ASP A 63 22.79 -18.99 2.87
C ASP A 63 22.09 -18.55 1.57
N PRO A 64 20.77 -18.31 1.61
CA PRO A 64 20.03 -17.82 0.45
C PRO A 64 20.20 -16.30 0.24
N GLY A 65 21.03 -15.61 1.03
CA GLY A 65 21.16 -14.16 1.07
C GLY A 65 19.99 -13.46 1.78
N THR A 66 19.99 -12.13 1.77
CA THR A 66 18.98 -11.31 2.46
C THR A 66 18.22 -10.38 1.52
N PRO A 67 16.96 -10.04 1.84
CA PRO A 67 16.22 -8.99 1.15
C PRO A 67 16.91 -7.63 1.30
N SER A 68 17.04 -6.89 0.20
CA SER A 68 17.59 -5.53 0.25
C SER A 68 16.61 -4.59 0.96
N ARG A 69 17.08 -3.90 2.00
CA ARG A 69 16.30 -2.87 2.72
C ARG A 69 16.54 -1.46 2.19
N LEU A 70 17.35 -1.32 1.13
CA LEU A 70 17.78 -0.03 0.62
C LEU A 70 16.56 0.77 0.14
N ASN A 71 16.37 1.97 0.71
CA ASN A 71 15.25 2.87 0.43
C ASN A 71 13.86 2.29 0.72
N ALA A 72 13.76 1.21 1.51
CA ALA A 72 12.46 0.63 1.86
C ALA A 72 11.82 1.38 3.02
N ILE A 73 10.52 1.69 2.91
CA ILE A 73 9.73 2.28 4.00
C ILE A 73 9.21 1.16 4.90
N PRO A 74 9.46 1.17 6.23
CA PRO A 74 8.88 0.18 7.13
C PRO A 74 7.36 0.26 7.17
N LEU A 75 6.70 -0.87 6.95
CA LEU A 75 5.25 -1.04 7.12
C LEU A 75 5.00 -1.90 8.36
N THR A 76 5.17 -1.29 9.54
CA THR A 76 5.05 -1.96 10.84
C THR A 76 3.94 -1.35 11.69
N GLU A 77 3.29 -2.16 12.53
CA GLU A 77 2.35 -1.65 13.54
C GLU A 77 3.02 -0.67 14.51
N ASP A 78 4.31 -0.82 14.76
CA ASP A 78 5.08 0.09 15.64
C ASP A 78 5.09 1.52 15.06
N ARG A 79 5.22 1.66 13.73
CA ARG A 79 5.09 2.96 13.03
C ARG A 79 3.68 3.54 13.19
N ALA A 80 2.65 2.70 13.14
CA ALA A 80 1.27 3.11 13.39
C ALA A 80 1.05 3.65 14.82
N ARG A 81 1.74 3.10 15.83
CA ARG A 81 1.71 3.58 17.22
C ARG A 81 2.52 4.85 17.43
N GLU A 82 3.67 4.97 16.76
CA GLU A 82 4.54 6.16 16.84
C GLU A 82 3.90 7.39 16.19
N ILE A 83 3.05 7.20 15.16
CA ILE A 83 2.24 8.24 14.51
C ILE A 83 0.84 8.36 15.18
N GLY A 84 0.65 7.80 16.37
CA GLY A 84 -0.54 8.02 17.18
C GLY A 84 -1.86 7.56 16.55
N LEU A 85 -1.96 6.31 16.06
CA LEU A 85 -3.27 5.66 15.85
C LEU A 85 -3.96 5.46 17.21
N GLN A 86 -4.48 6.54 17.80
CA GLN A 86 -5.55 6.48 18.76
C GLN A 86 -6.82 6.16 17.96
N GLU A 87 -7.53 5.11 18.36
CA GLU A 87 -8.94 4.95 18.01
C GLU A 87 -9.60 6.34 18.18
N PRO A 88 -10.38 6.83 17.20
CA PRO A 88 -11.04 8.12 17.32
C PRO A 88 -11.78 8.16 18.65
N ILE A 89 -11.36 9.07 19.54
CA ILE A 89 -12.15 9.37 20.72
C ILE A 89 -13.46 9.93 20.17
N GLU A 90 -14.59 9.26 20.44
CA GLU A 90 -15.94 9.75 20.15
C GLU A 90 -16.16 11.08 20.90
N THR A 91 -15.59 12.16 20.40
CA THR A 91 -15.94 13.52 20.77
C THR A 91 -17.05 13.91 19.81
N ALA A 92 -18.22 14.23 20.38
CA ALA A 92 -19.44 14.64 19.70
C ALA A 92 -19.34 16.02 19.00
N ALA A 93 -18.26 16.25 18.27
CA ALA A 93 -18.13 17.34 17.31
C ALA A 93 -18.39 16.77 15.90
N PRO A 94 -19.04 17.52 15.00
CA PRO A 94 -19.20 17.10 13.61
C PRO A 94 -17.83 16.72 13.02
N PRO A 95 -17.70 15.60 12.30
CA PRO A 95 -16.41 15.23 11.71
C PRO A 95 -16.01 16.33 10.73
N ALA A 96 -14.85 16.93 10.97
CA ALA A 96 -14.12 17.68 9.95
C ALA A 96 -13.95 16.76 8.72
N PRO A 97 -13.83 17.31 7.49
CA PRO A 97 -13.58 16.50 6.31
C PRO A 97 -12.39 15.56 6.58
N GLU A 98 -12.59 14.26 6.34
CA GLU A 98 -11.56 13.26 6.58
C GLU A 98 -10.30 13.66 5.79
N PRO A 99 -9.12 13.73 6.44
CA PRO A 99 -7.89 14.08 5.73
C PRO A 99 -7.62 13.07 4.61
N GLU A 100 -6.99 13.53 3.53
CA GLU A 100 -6.55 12.65 2.44
C GLU A 100 -5.78 11.42 2.99
N PRO A 101 -5.96 10.23 2.40
CA PRO A 101 -5.36 9.00 2.90
C PRO A 101 -3.83 9.13 2.93
N GLU A 102 -3.23 8.87 4.09
CA GLU A 102 -1.78 8.84 4.19
C GLU A 102 -1.23 7.56 3.52
N PRO A 103 -0.36 7.69 2.50
CA PRO A 103 0.18 6.52 1.84
C PRO A 103 1.15 5.76 2.75
N PHE A 104 1.24 4.45 2.56
CA PHE A 104 2.18 3.57 3.26
C PHE A 104 1.98 3.48 4.78
N ARG A 105 0.77 3.80 5.26
CA ARG A 105 0.36 3.61 6.66
C ARG A 105 -0.48 2.33 6.79
N PRO A 106 -0.23 1.49 7.82
CA PRO A 106 -1.12 0.38 8.14
C PRO A 106 -2.55 0.88 8.43
N LEU A 107 -3.54 0.23 7.84
CA LEU A 107 -4.97 0.51 8.05
C LEU A 107 -5.53 -0.17 9.30
N ALA A 108 -6.64 0.35 9.80
CA ALA A 108 -7.39 -0.26 10.88
C ALA A 108 -7.97 -1.63 10.44
N LYS A 109 -8.12 -2.56 11.38
CA LYS A 109 -8.61 -3.92 11.09
C LYS A 109 -10.03 -3.96 10.52
N SER A 110 -10.83 -2.94 10.78
CA SER A 110 -12.18 -2.78 10.20
C SER A 110 -12.15 -2.59 8.68
N GLU A 111 -11.02 -2.15 8.12
CA GLU A 111 -10.83 -1.90 6.69
C GLU A 111 -10.23 -3.12 5.96
N TRP A 112 -9.92 -4.20 6.69
CA TRP A 112 -9.29 -5.39 6.14
C TRP A 112 -10.32 -6.32 5.48
N GLN A 113 -10.00 -6.81 4.29
CA GLN A 113 -10.84 -7.63 3.43
C GLN A 113 -10.44 -9.12 3.46
N LEU A 114 -9.24 -9.47 3.95
CA LEU A 114 -8.76 -10.86 4.06
C LEU A 114 -9.01 -11.50 5.44
N SER A 115 -9.88 -10.92 6.25
CA SER A 115 -10.19 -11.39 7.61
C SER A 115 -10.72 -12.83 7.63
N GLU A 116 -11.53 -13.23 6.64
CA GLU A 116 -12.04 -14.61 6.53
C GLU A 116 -10.92 -15.60 6.20
N GLN A 117 -10.03 -15.25 5.26
CA GLN A 117 -8.90 -16.08 4.86
C GLN A 117 -7.92 -16.25 6.02
N HIS A 118 -7.63 -15.17 6.75
CA HIS A 118 -6.86 -15.22 7.98
C HIS A 118 -7.48 -16.22 8.97
N GLN A 119 -8.78 -16.09 9.24
CA GLN A 119 -9.48 -16.96 10.18
C GLN A 119 -9.46 -18.44 9.75
N HIS A 120 -9.60 -18.72 8.44
CA HIS A 120 -9.50 -20.06 7.89
C HIS A 120 -8.09 -20.65 8.09
N LEU A 121 -7.04 -19.87 7.80
CA LEU A 121 -5.66 -20.27 8.00
C LEU A 121 -5.34 -20.51 9.48
N SER A 122 -5.80 -19.64 10.39
CA SER A 122 -5.59 -19.79 11.84
C SER A 122 -6.21 -21.07 12.42
N ARG A 123 -7.30 -21.58 11.82
CA ARG A 123 -7.97 -22.82 12.25
C ARG A 123 -7.35 -24.09 11.65
N SER A 124 -6.56 -23.94 10.59
CA SER A 124 -5.93 -25.05 9.91
C SER A 124 -4.74 -25.58 10.72
N ARG A 125 -4.53 -26.90 10.68
CA ARG A 125 -3.31 -27.53 11.22
C ARG A 125 -2.14 -27.49 10.23
N ASN A 126 -2.38 -27.02 9.01
CA ASN A 126 -1.41 -27.01 7.92
C ASN A 126 -0.76 -25.63 7.72
N TYR A 127 -1.30 -24.59 8.35
CA TYR A 127 -0.87 -23.22 8.13
C TYR A 127 -0.75 -22.45 9.44
N LYS A 128 0.20 -21.51 9.50
CA LYS A 128 0.38 -20.57 10.62
C LYS A 128 0.47 -19.15 10.05
N PRO A 129 -0.56 -18.30 10.20
CA PRO A 129 -0.48 -16.88 9.84
C PRO A 129 0.67 -16.18 10.57
N LEU A 130 1.44 -15.39 9.83
CA LEU A 130 2.66 -14.72 10.32
C LEU A 130 2.51 -13.19 10.34
N LEU A 131 2.02 -12.63 9.24
CA LEU A 131 1.83 -11.19 9.06
C LEU A 131 0.52 -10.96 8.33
N HIS A 132 -0.28 -10.01 8.81
CA HIS A 132 -1.49 -9.54 8.13
C HIS A 132 -1.51 -8.01 8.22
N VAL A 133 -1.45 -7.33 7.09
CA VAL A 133 -1.46 -5.86 7.05
C VAL A 133 -2.14 -5.36 5.77
N ALA A 134 -2.88 -4.26 5.90
CA ALA A 134 -3.41 -3.51 4.77
C ALA A 134 -2.86 -2.08 4.79
N TRP A 135 -2.68 -1.46 3.62
CA TRP A 135 -2.25 -0.06 3.47
C TRP A 135 -2.83 0.54 2.20
N ARG A 136 -2.83 1.87 2.10
CA ARG A 136 -3.17 2.61 0.89
C ARG A 136 -1.94 3.23 0.26
N GLN A 137 -1.93 3.35 -1.06
CA GLN A 137 -0.97 4.18 -1.78
C GLN A 137 -1.50 4.50 -3.18
N GLN A 138 -0.98 5.58 -3.76
CA GLN A 138 -1.03 5.77 -5.21
C GLN A 138 -0.11 4.77 -5.90
N VAL A 139 -0.54 4.29 -7.06
CA VAL A 139 0.21 3.31 -7.82
C VAL A 139 0.74 3.98 -9.09
N ILE A 140 2.06 4.04 -9.16
CA ILE A 140 2.84 4.59 -10.28
C ILE A 140 3.61 3.47 -10.98
N ASP A 141 4.44 3.81 -11.96
CA ASP A 141 5.29 2.82 -12.64
C ASP A 141 6.12 2.01 -11.64
N PRO A 142 6.18 0.66 -11.75
CA PRO A 142 7.01 -0.22 -10.93
C PRO A 142 8.46 0.26 -10.77
N ASP A 143 9.07 0.83 -11.81
CA ASP A 143 10.46 1.27 -11.78
C ASP A 143 10.66 2.54 -10.94
N GLN A 144 9.59 3.26 -10.62
CA GLN A 144 9.56 4.44 -9.74
C GLN A 144 8.87 4.15 -8.40
N SER A 145 8.27 2.97 -8.25
CA SER A 145 7.44 2.64 -7.11
C SER A 145 8.25 2.42 -5.83
N GLN A 146 7.65 2.86 -4.72
CA GLN A 146 8.24 2.77 -3.41
C GLN A 146 8.30 1.31 -2.93
N GLN A 147 9.47 0.90 -2.44
CA GLN A 147 9.64 -0.39 -1.77
C GLN A 147 9.18 -0.28 -0.32
N LEU A 148 8.47 -1.29 0.17
CA LEU A 148 8.07 -1.40 1.58
C LEU A 148 8.83 -2.54 2.23
N PHE A 149 9.20 -2.35 3.49
CA PHE A 149 9.83 -3.36 4.32
C PHE A 149 8.81 -3.93 5.30
N LEU A 150 8.73 -5.25 5.35
CA LEU A 150 7.87 -6.03 6.21
C LEU A 150 8.73 -6.81 7.21
N GLU A 151 8.30 -6.84 8.46
CA GLU A 151 8.88 -7.69 9.50
C GLU A 151 7.77 -8.26 10.38
N LEU A 152 8.01 -9.40 11.04
CA LEU A 152 7.05 -9.89 12.04
C LEU A 152 6.78 -8.81 13.08
N PRO A 153 5.52 -8.63 13.49
CA PRO A 153 5.23 -7.83 14.66
C PRO A 153 5.97 -8.43 15.86
N LYS A 154 6.58 -7.56 16.66
CA LYS A 154 7.24 -8.00 17.90
C LYS A 154 6.20 -8.66 18.79
N SER A 155 6.48 -9.89 19.22
CA SER A 155 5.62 -10.60 20.17
C SER A 155 5.44 -9.75 21.42
N SER A 156 4.20 -9.51 21.81
CA SER A 156 3.87 -8.86 23.10
C SER A 156 4.25 -9.75 24.29
N ASN A 157 4.36 -11.06 24.08
CA ASN A 157 4.87 -12.01 25.06
C ASN A 157 6.36 -12.31 24.78
N PRO A 158 7.29 -11.86 25.66
CA PRO A 158 8.71 -12.14 25.52
C PRO A 158 9.02 -13.64 25.50
N GLN A 159 8.24 -14.46 26.20
CA GLN A 159 8.44 -15.91 26.26
C GLN A 159 8.21 -16.58 24.91
N SER A 160 7.21 -16.12 24.13
CA SER A 160 6.95 -16.67 22.79
C SER A 160 8.09 -16.42 21.80
N ALA A 161 8.83 -15.31 21.95
CA ALA A 161 10.01 -15.04 21.12
C ALA A 161 11.20 -15.96 21.47
N ILE A 162 11.20 -16.55 22.66
CA ILE A 162 12.22 -17.48 23.14
C ILE A 162 11.84 -18.93 22.78
N ASP A 163 10.56 -19.28 22.93
CA ASP A 163 10.07 -20.65 22.71
C ASP A 163 10.02 -21.00 21.21
N GLU A 164 9.62 -20.06 20.37
CA GLU A 164 9.55 -20.20 18.92
C GLU A 164 10.21 -18.99 18.24
N PRO A 165 11.54 -18.89 18.26
CA PRO A 165 12.28 -17.82 17.58
C PRO A 165 12.08 -17.94 16.06
N LEU A 166 11.00 -17.30 15.61
CA LEU A 166 10.60 -17.16 14.23
C LEU A 166 10.93 -15.74 13.80
N MET A 167 11.56 -15.60 12.64
CA MET A 167 11.83 -14.31 12.02
C MET A 167 11.30 -14.32 10.60
N LEU A 168 10.40 -13.40 10.28
CA LEU A 168 10.05 -13.05 8.92
C LEU A 168 10.54 -11.63 8.69
N GLU A 169 11.28 -11.44 7.62
CA GLU A 169 11.61 -10.13 7.09
C GLU A 169 11.49 -10.16 5.57
N GLY A 170 11.21 -9.03 4.96
CA GLY A 170 11.16 -8.99 3.51
C GLY A 170 10.84 -7.63 2.96
N THR A 171 10.88 -7.55 1.63
CA THR A 171 10.42 -6.38 0.93
C THR A 171 9.35 -6.73 -0.08
N ILE A 172 8.48 -5.75 -0.29
CA ILE A 172 7.47 -5.78 -1.33
C ILE A 172 7.52 -4.47 -2.11
N ARG A 173 7.14 -4.54 -3.37
CA ARG A 173 6.98 -3.37 -4.22
C ARG A 173 5.77 -3.60 -5.11
N VAL A 174 4.94 -2.57 -5.24
CA VAL A 174 3.75 -2.61 -6.09
C VAL A 174 3.77 -1.44 -7.05
N GLY A 175 3.54 -1.72 -8.32
CA GLY A 175 3.44 -0.71 -9.36
C GLY A 175 2.43 -1.07 -10.45
N VAL A 176 2.11 -0.11 -11.30
CA VAL A 176 1.17 -0.28 -12.41
C VAL A 176 1.82 0.09 -13.73
N LYS A 177 1.67 -0.80 -14.72
CA LYS A 177 1.88 -0.49 -16.14
C LYS A 177 0.55 -0.74 -16.87
N ARG A 178 0.48 -1.80 -17.67
CA ARG A 178 -0.80 -2.33 -18.19
C ARG A 178 -1.55 -3.18 -17.14
N TYR A 179 -0.83 -3.70 -16.16
CA TYR A 179 -1.33 -4.54 -15.08
C TYR A 179 -0.72 -4.07 -13.76
N LEU A 180 -1.28 -4.52 -12.64
CA LEU A 180 -0.62 -4.42 -11.35
C LEU A 180 0.54 -5.43 -11.31
N HIS A 181 1.68 -4.99 -10.83
CA HIS A 181 2.87 -5.80 -10.61
C HIS A 181 3.19 -5.84 -9.12
N LEU A 182 3.41 -7.04 -8.59
CA LEU A 182 3.94 -7.26 -7.25
C LEU A 182 5.29 -7.94 -7.35
N ASP A 183 6.31 -7.27 -6.82
CA ASP A 183 7.62 -7.83 -6.56
C ASP A 183 7.72 -8.13 -5.07
N THR A 184 8.20 -9.32 -4.71
CA THR A 184 8.27 -9.80 -3.32
C THR A 184 9.56 -10.56 -3.08
N ASP A 185 10.24 -10.24 -1.99
CA ASP A 185 11.45 -10.92 -1.51
C ASP A 185 11.34 -11.12 0.01
N LEU A 186 10.94 -12.32 0.42
CA LEU A 186 10.71 -12.69 1.82
C LEU A 186 11.77 -13.69 2.30
N LEU A 187 12.20 -13.52 3.54
CA LEU A 187 13.11 -14.40 4.25
C LEU A 187 12.45 -14.85 5.55
N LEU A 188 12.24 -16.16 5.68
CA LEU A 188 11.75 -16.79 6.90
C LEU A 188 12.90 -17.58 7.53
N ARG A 189 13.21 -17.29 8.80
CA ARG A 189 14.11 -18.09 9.64
C ARG A 189 13.29 -18.70 10.77
N ARG A 190 13.36 -20.01 10.93
CA ARG A 190 12.72 -20.72 12.05
C ARG A 190 13.71 -21.71 12.66
N TRP A 191 13.56 -21.97 13.96
CA TRP A 191 14.35 -22.99 14.60
C TRP A 191 14.09 -24.38 14.00
N GLU A 192 15.13 -25.18 13.85
CA GLU A 192 15.01 -26.59 13.50
C GLU A 192 14.87 -27.37 14.81
N THR A 193 13.64 -27.81 15.14
CA THR A 193 13.42 -28.75 16.24
C THR A 193 14.05 -30.08 15.83
N GLU A 194 15.13 -30.45 16.51
CA GLU A 194 16.01 -31.55 16.17
C GLU A 194 15.29 -32.91 16.30
N ASP A 195 15.14 -33.65 15.19
CA ASP A 195 15.02 -35.13 15.17
C ASP A 195 16.40 -35.76 14.85
N GLY A 196 17.48 -35.05 15.21
CA GLY A 196 18.81 -35.17 14.61
C GLY A 196 19.99 -35.37 15.56
N MET A 197 19.78 -35.68 16.85
CA MET A 197 20.84 -36.21 17.73
C MET A 197 21.23 -37.65 17.35
N THR A 198 21.45 -37.90 16.06
CA THR A 198 22.08 -39.12 15.53
C THR A 198 23.22 -38.72 14.62
N GLY A 199 24.23 -38.06 15.19
CA GLY A 199 25.41 -37.69 14.43
C GLY A 199 26.49 -37.18 15.37
N ASN A 200 27.58 -37.94 15.48
CA ASN A 200 28.73 -37.64 16.31
C ASN A 200 29.59 -36.45 15.77
N SER A 201 28.96 -35.42 15.20
CA SER A 201 29.64 -34.31 14.52
C SER A 201 29.68 -33.07 15.41
N LEU A 202 30.89 -32.61 15.73
CA LEU A 202 31.20 -31.38 16.46
C LEU A 202 30.95 -30.09 15.64
N GLU A 203 30.21 -30.18 14.53
CA GLU A 203 29.90 -29.05 13.67
C GLU A 203 28.71 -28.27 14.25
N PHE A 204 28.96 -27.03 14.68
CA PHE A 204 27.93 -26.06 15.02
C PHE A 204 27.14 -25.69 13.77
N ARG A 205 26.13 -26.49 13.42
CA ARG A 205 25.12 -26.08 12.45
C ARG A 205 24.27 -24.98 13.09
N PRO A 206 23.96 -23.87 12.39
CA PRO A 206 23.02 -22.90 12.90
C PRO A 206 21.71 -23.61 13.19
N ALA A 207 21.16 -23.41 14.39
CA ALA A 207 19.95 -24.08 14.84
C ALA A 207 18.67 -23.60 14.12
N PHE A 208 18.81 -22.89 12.99
CA PHE A 208 17.74 -22.32 12.21
C PHE A 208 17.81 -22.82 10.77
N ARG A 209 16.63 -23.09 10.19
CA ARG A 209 16.47 -23.20 8.74
C ARG A 209 15.99 -21.87 8.18
N THR A 210 16.61 -21.49 7.06
CA THR A 210 16.30 -20.26 6.34
C THR A 210 15.60 -20.60 5.03
N PHE A 211 14.48 -19.94 4.75
CA PHE A 211 13.71 -20.08 3.53
C PHE A 211 13.54 -18.71 2.89
N ARG A 212 13.93 -18.57 1.62
CA ARG A 212 13.79 -17.32 0.88
C ARG A 212 12.81 -17.51 -0.27
N MET A 213 11.79 -16.67 -0.32
CA MET A 213 10.84 -16.60 -1.43
C MET A 213 11.08 -15.33 -2.21
N GLN A 214 11.43 -15.47 -3.50
CA GLN A 214 11.48 -14.37 -4.46
C GLN A 214 10.40 -14.59 -5.51
N SER A 215 9.53 -13.61 -5.71
CA SER A 215 8.41 -13.73 -6.64
C SER A 215 8.13 -12.41 -7.33
N GLN A 216 7.88 -12.50 -8.64
CA GLN A 216 7.42 -11.39 -9.47
C GLN A 216 6.12 -11.79 -10.15
N ARG A 217 5.01 -11.10 -9.88
CA ARG A 217 3.70 -11.46 -10.45
C ARG A 217 2.93 -10.28 -11.00
N ARG A 218 2.21 -10.55 -12.08
CA ARG A 218 1.14 -9.70 -12.61
C ARG A 218 -0.16 -10.06 -11.92
N MET A 219 -0.93 -9.05 -11.53
CA MET A 219 -2.15 -9.21 -10.76
C MET A 219 -3.31 -8.40 -11.37
N ARG A 220 -4.52 -8.84 -11.05
CA ARG A 220 -5.77 -8.13 -11.34
C ARG A 220 -6.30 -7.52 -10.06
N SER A 221 -6.88 -6.33 -10.15
CA SER A 221 -7.56 -5.69 -9.02
C SER A 221 -8.86 -6.43 -8.70
N GLY A 222 -9.22 -6.50 -7.42
CA GLY A 222 -10.44 -7.16 -6.92
C GLY A 222 -10.34 -8.67 -6.78
N GLU A 223 -9.21 -9.28 -7.14
CA GLU A 223 -8.96 -10.73 -7.02
C GLU A 223 -7.90 -11.01 -5.94
N ILE A 224 -8.09 -12.10 -5.19
CA ILE A 224 -7.06 -12.61 -4.27
C ILE A 224 -6.03 -13.40 -5.08
N HIS A 225 -4.76 -13.00 -4.99
CA HIS A 225 -3.63 -13.68 -5.63
C HIS A 225 -2.87 -14.51 -4.60
N TYR A 226 -2.62 -15.79 -4.92
CA TYR A 226 -1.75 -16.67 -4.13
C TYR A 226 -0.35 -16.74 -4.74
N LEU A 227 0.67 -16.48 -3.92
CA LEU A 227 2.06 -16.76 -4.26
C LEU A 227 2.47 -18.03 -3.54
N ASP A 228 2.82 -19.05 -4.33
CA ASP A 228 3.19 -20.35 -3.82
C ASP A 228 4.70 -20.42 -3.53
N HIS A 229 5.02 -20.93 -2.35
CA HIS A 229 6.34 -21.39 -1.97
C HIS A 229 6.16 -22.59 -1.01
N PRO A 230 7.09 -23.58 -0.98
CA PRO A 230 6.91 -24.80 -0.19
C PRO A 230 6.70 -24.58 1.30
N ILE A 231 7.29 -23.52 1.84
CA ILE A 231 7.18 -23.12 3.26
C ILE A 231 6.43 -21.81 3.46
N ILE A 232 6.50 -20.89 2.50
CA ILE A 232 5.96 -19.53 2.65
C ILE A 232 4.72 -19.45 1.77
N GLY A 233 3.62 -18.96 2.30
CA GLY A 233 2.44 -18.64 1.52
C GLY A 233 2.14 -17.16 1.63
N VAL A 234 1.71 -16.55 0.52
CA VAL A 234 1.21 -15.18 0.53
C VAL A 234 -0.14 -15.13 -0.16
N LEU A 235 -1.14 -14.57 0.51
CA LEU A 235 -2.34 -14.04 -0.12
C LEU A 235 -2.19 -12.53 -0.26
N PHE A 236 -2.50 -12.04 -1.45
CA PHE A 236 -2.39 -10.62 -1.78
C PHE A 236 -3.66 -10.14 -2.47
N LEU A 237 -4.20 -9.01 -2.01
CA LEU A 237 -5.37 -8.38 -2.61
C LEU A 237 -5.04 -6.91 -2.94
N ALA A 238 -5.50 -6.48 -4.11
CA ALA A 238 -5.42 -5.10 -4.55
C ALA A 238 -6.80 -4.57 -4.93
N SER A 239 -7.34 -3.63 -4.18
CA SER A 239 -8.66 -3.03 -4.42
C SER A 239 -8.49 -1.57 -4.78
N ARG A 240 -9.18 -1.10 -5.84
CA ARG A 240 -9.21 0.32 -6.17
C ARG A 240 -9.83 1.10 -5.01
N TYR A 241 -9.24 2.23 -4.64
CA TYR A 241 -9.74 3.10 -3.57
C TYR A 241 -10.16 4.44 -4.17
N GLU A 242 -11.37 4.86 -3.84
CA GLU A 242 -11.93 6.16 -4.23
C GLU A 242 -11.85 7.09 -3.02
N LEU A 243 -11.32 8.30 -3.24
CA LEU A 243 -11.23 9.30 -2.17
C LEU A 243 -12.65 9.68 -1.72
N PRO A 244 -12.93 9.75 -0.41
CA PRO A 244 -14.19 10.27 0.10
C PRO A 244 -14.40 11.67 -0.50
N THR A 245 -15.52 11.87 -1.19
CA THR A 245 -15.89 13.20 -1.67
C THR A 245 -16.37 14.01 -0.47
N GLU A 246 -15.85 15.22 -0.30
CA GLU A 246 -16.29 16.14 0.76
C GLU A 246 -17.83 16.25 0.71
N PRO A 247 -18.54 16.10 1.84
CA PRO A 247 -20.00 16.23 1.82
C PRO A 247 -20.33 17.64 1.37
N GLU A 248 -21.10 17.75 0.28
CA GLU A 248 -21.65 19.02 -0.21
C GLU A 248 -22.25 19.77 0.99
N PRO A 249 -21.91 21.06 1.20
CA PRO A 249 -22.47 21.82 2.30
C PRO A 249 -23.99 21.78 2.16
N VAL A 250 -24.66 21.26 3.19
CA VAL A 250 -26.11 21.30 3.27
C VAL A 250 -26.49 22.78 3.19
N GLU A 251 -27.09 23.22 2.08
CA GLU A 251 -27.65 24.55 2.00
C GLU A 251 -28.67 24.67 3.13
N ASP A 252 -28.30 25.43 4.15
CA ASP A 252 -29.17 25.79 5.25
C ASP A 252 -30.33 26.55 4.62
N GLY A 253 -31.46 25.86 4.49
CA GLY A 253 -32.65 26.42 3.88
C GLY A 253 -33.05 27.67 4.65
N THR A 254 -32.74 28.83 4.10
CA THR A 254 -33.21 30.11 4.60
C THR A 254 -34.72 30.00 4.78
N PRO A 255 -35.28 30.25 5.98
CA PRO A 255 -36.72 30.34 6.11
C PRO A 255 -37.17 31.48 5.20
N VAL A 256 -37.86 31.15 4.11
CA VAL A 256 -38.70 32.10 3.41
C VAL A 256 -39.82 32.39 4.39
N ASP A 257 -39.66 33.46 5.18
CA ASP A 257 -40.72 33.98 6.04
C ASP A 257 -41.91 34.35 5.15
N GLY A 258 -42.85 33.41 5.09
CA GLY A 258 -44.16 33.59 4.50
C GLY A 258 -44.93 34.65 5.28
N GLU A 259 -45.27 35.71 4.57
CA GLU A 259 -46.52 36.46 4.64
C GLU A 259 -47.44 36.10 5.83
N VAL A 260 -47.37 36.91 6.89
CA VAL A 260 -48.32 36.85 8.02
C VAL A 260 -49.68 37.32 7.53
N GLU A 261 -50.54 36.36 7.18
CA GLU A 261 -51.96 36.60 6.91
C GLU A 261 -52.64 37.15 8.17
N SER A 262 -53.33 38.26 7.99
CA SER A 262 -53.93 39.09 9.03
C SER A 262 -55.26 38.50 9.52
N GLN A 263 -55.35 38.14 10.80
CA GLN A 263 -56.62 37.77 11.43
C GLN A 263 -57.42 39.02 11.83
N PRO A 264 -58.76 39.03 11.64
CA PRO A 264 -59.58 40.15 12.06
C PRO A 264 -59.93 40.06 13.55
N LYS A 265 -59.88 41.25 14.16
CA LYS A 265 -60.28 41.64 15.51
C LYS A 265 -61.72 41.20 15.84
N GLN A 266 -61.91 40.51 16.98
CA GLN A 266 -63.21 40.45 17.67
C GLN A 266 -63.07 40.92 19.13
N GLU A 267 -64.00 41.77 19.51
CA GLU A 267 -64.11 42.54 20.75
C GLU A 267 -64.51 41.70 21.98
N PRO A 268 -64.30 42.22 23.20
CA PRO A 268 -64.61 41.50 24.43
C PRO A 268 -66.08 41.66 24.81
N VAL A 269 -66.74 40.58 25.22
CA VAL A 269 -68.00 40.65 25.96
C VAL A 269 -67.84 39.99 27.32
N SER A 270 -68.26 40.76 28.33
CA SER A 270 -68.11 40.54 29.75
C SER A 270 -69.13 39.56 30.35
N THR A 271 -68.87 39.27 31.63
CA THR A 271 -69.78 38.97 32.76
C THR A 271 -70.21 37.51 33.05
N SER A 272 -69.88 37.14 34.31
CA SER A 272 -70.69 36.42 35.32
C SER A 272 -71.09 34.97 34.99
N SER A 273 -70.93 33.98 35.87
CA SER A 273 -71.13 33.93 37.33
C SER A 273 -70.35 32.77 37.93
#